data_AF-A0A2N1L8D1-F1
#
_entry.id   AF-A0A2N1L8D1-F1
#
_cell.length_a   1.000
_cell.length_b   1.000
_cell.length_c   1.000
_cell.angle_alpha   90.00
_cell.angle_beta   90.00
_cell.angle_gamma   90.00
#
_symmetry.space_group_name_H-M   'P 1'
#
loop_
_entity.id
_entity.type
_entity.pdbx_description
1 polymer ?
#
loop_
_entity_poly.entity_id
_entity_poly.type
_entity_poly.pdbx_seq_one_letter_code
_entity_poly.pdbx_strand_id
1 'polypeptide(L)'
;MLDGKIQRCNSKKKLRRLWQMIGTWQIDDEEVKAKNFLIEDLGVCYSHFLYDQNQLHSSNLKQTKDYMESIIHRRRCLFCNKNKIFFSRGPNCENHSYKVIGKNIQVPCIGQMKCGALQTYHSFVIPTNSSKHARYICMNCYEEKGGHIYQRVGQGIKKDPNCDNLSHHKNDTKKALEHFKKKF
;
A
#
# COMPACT_ATOMS: atom_id res chain seq x y z
N MET A 1 3.13 -8.31 4.59
CA MET A 1 4.34 -8.90 3.98
C MET A 1 4.96 -9.85 4.96
N LEU A 2 5.57 -10.93 4.48
CA LEU A 2 6.40 -11.83 5.27
C LEU A 2 7.71 -12.03 4.52
N ASP A 3 8.84 -11.86 5.20
CA ASP A 3 10.19 -12.02 4.64
C ASP A 3 10.43 -11.20 3.35
N GLY A 4 9.94 -9.96 3.32
CA GLY A 4 10.05 -9.07 2.15
C GLY A 4 9.23 -9.52 0.93
N LYS A 5 8.36 -10.51 1.07
CA LYS A 5 7.50 -11.02 -0.02
C LYS A 5 6.03 -10.80 0.26
N ILE A 6 5.29 -10.57 -0.81
CA ILE A 6 3.82 -10.61 -0.82
C ILE A 6 3.44 -12.08 -0.86
N GLN A 7 3.06 -12.61 0.29
CA GLN A 7 2.66 -14.01 0.42
C GLN A 7 1.64 -14.15 1.54
N ARG A 8 0.96 -15.29 1.54
CA ARG A 8 0.01 -15.65 2.60
C ARG A 8 0.73 -15.78 3.93
N CYS A 9 0.05 -15.34 4.98
CA CYS A 9 0.56 -15.56 6.33
C CYS A 9 0.34 -16.97 6.87
N ASN A 10 -0.32 -17.84 6.09
CA ASN A 10 -0.67 -19.23 6.42
C ASN A 10 -1.42 -19.42 7.75
N SER A 11 -1.83 -18.34 8.42
CA SER A 11 -2.69 -18.41 9.59
C SER A 11 -4.06 -18.93 9.18
N LYS A 12 -4.54 -19.96 9.88
CA LYS A 12 -5.89 -20.51 9.73
C LYS A 12 -6.81 -20.11 10.89
N LYS A 13 -6.28 -19.43 11.91
CA LYS A 13 -7.00 -19.13 13.16
C LYS A 13 -7.52 -17.69 13.17
N LYS A 14 -8.80 -17.54 13.53
CA LYS A 14 -9.46 -16.25 13.80
C LYS A 14 -9.20 -15.20 12.69
N LEU A 15 -9.36 -15.62 11.43
CA LEU A 15 -9.25 -14.70 10.30
C LEU A 15 -10.35 -13.64 10.38
N ARG A 16 -9.97 -12.40 10.09
CA ARG A 16 -10.90 -11.29 9.89
C ARG A 16 -11.20 -11.19 8.40
N ARG A 17 -12.39 -10.72 8.03
CA ARG A 17 -12.76 -10.60 6.63
C ARG A 17 -11.97 -9.47 5.99
N LEU A 18 -11.52 -9.65 4.76
CA LEU A 18 -10.70 -8.66 4.05
C LEU A 18 -11.41 -7.31 3.93
N TRP A 19 -12.72 -7.30 3.68
CA TRP A 19 -13.54 -6.08 3.61
C TRP A 19 -13.54 -5.22 4.89
N GLN A 20 -13.08 -5.76 6.01
CA GLN A 20 -12.99 -5.01 7.27
C GLN A 20 -11.74 -4.14 7.34
N MET A 21 -10.80 -4.31 6.41
CA MET A 21 -9.62 -3.47 6.28
C MET A 21 -10.00 -2.12 5.66
N ILE A 22 -9.24 -1.08 5.99
CA ILE A 22 -9.52 0.31 5.58
C ILE A 22 -8.55 0.76 4.48
N GLY A 23 -7.29 0.30 4.56
CA GLY A 23 -6.24 0.72 3.66
C GLY A 23 -6.37 0.20 2.23
N THR A 24 -5.46 0.69 1.38
CA THR A 24 -5.18 0.09 0.08
C THR A 24 -4.03 -0.90 0.21
N TRP A 25 -4.22 -2.11 -0.27
CA TRP A 25 -3.29 -3.23 -0.11
C TRP A 25 -3.08 -3.93 -1.44
N GLN A 26 -1.84 -4.31 -1.76
CA GLN A 26 -1.62 -5.33 -2.78
C GLN A 26 -1.74 -6.69 -2.10
N ILE A 27 -2.53 -7.59 -2.69
CA ILE A 27 -2.86 -8.90 -2.13
C ILE A 27 -2.33 -10.02 -3.02
N ASP A 28 -2.23 -11.23 -2.48
CA ASP A 28 -1.71 -12.40 -3.20
C ASP A 28 -2.64 -12.78 -4.36
N ASP A 29 -2.11 -12.70 -5.59
CA ASP A 29 -2.86 -12.96 -6.81
C ASP A 29 -3.40 -14.40 -6.86
N GLU A 30 -2.69 -15.37 -6.29
CA GLU A 30 -3.09 -16.79 -6.32
C GLU A 30 -4.25 -17.06 -5.38
N GLU A 31 -4.25 -16.44 -4.19
CA GLU A 31 -5.35 -16.59 -3.22
C GLU A 31 -6.66 -16.04 -3.78
N VAL A 32 -6.60 -14.85 -4.38
CA VAL A 32 -7.80 -14.21 -4.94
C VAL A 32 -8.38 -15.03 -6.08
N LYS A 33 -7.53 -15.60 -6.94
CA LYS A 33 -7.99 -16.51 -8.00
C LYS A 33 -8.60 -17.78 -7.43
N ALA A 34 -7.98 -18.39 -6.42
CA ALA A 34 -8.50 -19.60 -5.76
C ALA A 34 -9.86 -19.37 -5.09
N LYS A 35 -10.20 -18.12 -4.73
CA LYS A 35 -11.49 -17.70 -4.18
C LYS A 35 -12.42 -17.06 -5.20
N ASN A 36 -12.15 -17.23 -6.50
CA ASN A 36 -12.96 -16.65 -7.59
C ASN A 36 -13.22 -15.14 -7.43
N PHE A 37 -12.26 -14.41 -6.87
CA PHE A 37 -12.37 -12.96 -6.60
C PHE A 37 -13.50 -12.57 -5.63
N LEU A 38 -14.12 -13.53 -4.94
CA LEU A 38 -15.14 -13.27 -3.93
C LEU A 38 -14.48 -12.72 -2.68
N ILE A 39 -14.73 -11.44 -2.41
CA ILE A 39 -14.16 -10.74 -1.26
C ILE A 39 -14.60 -11.35 0.07
N GLU A 40 -15.79 -11.95 0.09
CA GLU A 40 -16.39 -12.64 1.23
C GLU A 40 -15.53 -13.79 1.74
N ASP A 41 -14.85 -14.46 0.81
CA ASP A 41 -14.02 -15.63 1.09
C ASP A 41 -12.56 -15.27 1.41
N LEU A 42 -12.20 -13.99 1.29
CA LEU A 42 -10.87 -13.50 1.58
C LEU A 42 -10.73 -13.10 3.06
N GLY A 43 -9.66 -13.62 3.66
CA GLY A 43 -9.34 -13.40 5.07
C GLY A 43 -7.97 -12.77 5.27
N VAL A 44 -7.88 -11.93 6.31
CA VAL A 44 -6.62 -11.39 6.83
C VAL A 44 -6.42 -11.89 8.26
N CYS A 45 -5.19 -12.24 8.64
CA CYS A 45 -4.95 -12.65 10.01
C CYS A 45 -5.09 -11.48 10.98
N TYR A 46 -5.39 -11.81 12.24
CA TYR A 46 -5.69 -10.79 13.24
C TYR A 46 -4.55 -9.79 13.47
N SER A 47 -3.29 -10.21 13.38
CA SER A 47 -2.13 -9.31 13.53
C SER A 47 -2.03 -8.28 12.40
N HIS A 48 -2.27 -8.68 11.15
CA HIS A 48 -2.32 -7.75 10.01
C HIS A 48 -3.55 -6.84 10.06
N PHE A 49 -4.69 -7.34 10.52
CA PHE A 49 -5.90 -6.55 10.71
C PHE A 49 -5.73 -5.44 11.76
N LEU A 50 -5.15 -5.77 12.92
CA LEU A 50 -4.86 -4.76 13.94
C LEU A 50 -3.84 -3.73 13.45
N TYR A 51 -2.87 -4.17 12.65
CA TYR A 51 -1.87 -3.29 12.08
C TYR A 51 -2.49 -2.28 11.11
N ASP A 52 -3.37 -2.73 10.21
CA ASP A 52 -4.12 -1.84 9.31
C ASP A 52 -4.90 -0.76 10.07
N GLN A 53 -5.63 -1.14 11.12
CA GLN A 53 -6.48 -0.19 11.83
C GLN A 53 -5.74 0.73 12.80
N ASN A 54 -4.76 0.21 13.53
CA ASN A 54 -4.20 0.91 14.67
C ASN A 54 -2.84 1.56 14.39
N GLN A 55 -2.17 1.18 13.30
CA GLN A 55 -0.80 1.63 13.03
C GLN A 55 -0.67 2.38 11.70
N LEU A 56 -1.51 2.06 10.70
CA LEU A 56 -1.49 2.75 9.42
C LEU A 56 -2.47 3.92 9.36
N HIS A 57 -3.66 3.79 9.91
CA HIS A 57 -4.73 4.77 9.71
C HIS A 57 -5.10 5.50 11.00
N SER A 58 -5.62 6.71 10.85
CA SER A 58 -6.22 7.46 11.95
C SER A 58 -7.49 6.75 12.44
N SER A 59 -7.76 6.82 13.74
CA SER A 59 -8.85 6.08 14.41
C SER A 59 -10.23 6.27 13.77
N ASN A 60 -10.49 7.46 13.23
CA ASN A 60 -11.80 7.83 12.71
C ASN A 60 -11.99 7.46 11.22
N LEU A 61 -10.92 7.08 10.50
CA LEU A 61 -10.99 6.73 9.08
C LEU A 61 -11.93 5.53 8.82
N LYS A 62 -12.12 4.66 9.80
CA LYS A 62 -13.04 3.53 9.68
C LYS A 62 -14.50 3.98 9.48
N GLN A 63 -14.86 5.16 9.98
CA GLN A 63 -16.20 5.71 9.95
C GLN A 63 -16.46 6.52 8.67
N THR A 64 -15.42 6.85 7.90
CA THR A 64 -15.58 7.68 6.69
C THR A 64 -16.02 6.89 5.46
N LYS A 65 -15.86 5.56 5.48
CA LYS A 65 -16.24 4.65 4.39
C LYS A 65 -16.96 3.44 4.93
N ASP A 66 -17.95 2.94 4.22
CA ASP A 66 -18.65 1.70 4.53
C ASP A 66 -17.82 0.48 4.09
N TYR A 67 -18.00 -0.67 4.75
CA TYR A 67 -17.24 -1.88 4.40
C TYR A 67 -17.78 -2.50 3.10
N MET A 68 -19.04 -2.23 2.77
CA MET A 68 -19.67 -2.59 1.50
C MET A 68 -19.03 -1.86 0.32
N GLU A 69 -18.30 -0.76 0.54
CA GLU A 69 -17.53 -0.08 -0.49
C GLU A 69 -16.20 -0.78 -0.82
N SER A 70 -15.96 -1.95 -0.25
CA SER A 70 -14.73 -2.70 -0.50
C SER A 70 -14.63 -3.22 -1.93
N ILE A 71 -13.49 -2.99 -2.58
CA ILE A 71 -13.27 -3.33 -3.98
C ILE A 71 -11.98 -4.12 -4.14
N ILE A 72 -12.07 -5.20 -4.93
CA ILE A 72 -10.90 -5.90 -5.48
C ILE A 72 -10.61 -5.33 -6.87
N HIS A 73 -9.46 -4.70 -7.02
CA HIS A 73 -9.02 -4.08 -8.26
C HIS A 73 -7.98 -4.94 -8.95
N ARG A 74 -8.20 -5.24 -10.24
CA ARG A 74 -7.12 -5.71 -11.12
C ARG A 74 -6.53 -4.51 -11.84
N ARG A 75 -5.29 -4.16 -11.53
CA ARG A 75 -4.63 -2.95 -12.07
C ARG A 75 -3.27 -3.29 -12.66
N ARG A 76 -2.92 -2.59 -13.74
CA ARG A 76 -1.61 -2.68 -14.37
C ARG A 76 -0.64 -1.78 -13.62
N CYS A 77 0.49 -2.33 -13.17
CA CYS A 77 1.53 -1.54 -12.51
C CYS A 77 2.17 -0.57 -13.51
N LEU A 78 2.33 0.70 -13.12
CA LEU A 78 2.93 1.78 -13.91
C LEU A 78 4.33 1.44 -14.44
N PHE A 79 5.13 0.74 -13.63
CA PHE A 79 6.53 0.48 -13.95
C PHE A 79 6.74 -0.84 -14.69
N CYS A 80 6.34 -1.98 -14.09
CA CYS A 80 6.55 -3.29 -14.70
C CYS A 80 5.47 -3.71 -15.71
N ASN A 81 4.38 -2.94 -15.86
CA ASN A 81 3.32 -3.22 -16.81
C ASN A 81 2.61 -4.57 -16.61
N LYS A 82 2.84 -5.23 -15.46
CA LYS A 82 2.17 -6.48 -15.05
C LYS A 82 0.86 -6.15 -14.33
N ASN A 83 -0.16 -6.97 -14.56
CA ASN A 83 -1.38 -6.93 -13.77
C ASN A 83 -1.10 -7.41 -12.35
N LYS A 84 -1.66 -6.71 -11.37
CA LYS A 84 -1.60 -7.01 -9.94
C LYS A 84 -2.97 -6.84 -9.33
N ILE A 85 -3.24 -7.57 -8.26
CA ILE A 85 -4.49 -7.44 -7.51
C ILE A 85 -4.28 -6.55 -6.30
N PHE A 86 -5.16 -5.56 -6.17
CA PHE A 86 -5.22 -4.67 -5.04
C PHE A 86 -6.60 -4.77 -4.37
N PHE A 87 -6.62 -4.56 -3.06
CA PHE A 87 -7.81 -4.32 -2.28
C PHE A 87 -7.82 -2.87 -1.83
N SER A 88 -9.00 -2.24 -1.77
CA SER A 88 -9.20 -1.01 -1.01
C SER A 88 -10.62 -0.91 -0.50
N ARG A 89 -10.82 -0.21 0.62
CA ARG A 89 -12.14 0.23 1.06
C ARG A 89 -12.50 1.55 0.39
N GLY A 90 -13.49 1.52 -0.48
CA GLY A 90 -13.75 2.57 -1.45
C GLY A 90 -12.66 2.64 -2.53
N PRO A 91 -12.59 3.74 -3.30
CA PRO A 91 -11.75 3.78 -4.49
C PRO A 91 -10.26 4.04 -4.20
N ASN A 92 -9.91 4.47 -2.99
CA ASN A 92 -8.55 4.76 -2.52
C ASN A 92 -8.53 4.96 -0.98
N CYS A 93 -7.34 5.03 -0.40
CA CYS A 93 -7.16 5.44 1.00
C CYS A 93 -6.92 6.95 1.11
N GLU A 94 -7.75 7.66 1.88
CA GLU A 94 -7.67 9.13 2.02
C GLU A 94 -6.37 9.60 2.68
N ASN A 95 -5.83 8.84 3.63
CA ASN A 95 -4.56 9.19 4.30
C ASN A 95 -3.33 9.00 3.41
N HIS A 96 -3.47 8.24 2.32
CA HIS A 96 -2.36 7.55 1.65
C HIS A 96 -2.41 7.65 0.12
N SER A 97 -3.05 8.71 -0.37
CA SER A 97 -3.24 8.96 -1.80
C SER A 97 -2.50 10.22 -2.20
N TYR A 98 -1.78 10.15 -3.32
CA TYR A 98 -0.89 11.22 -3.78
C TYR A 98 -1.02 11.48 -5.27
N LYS A 99 -0.80 12.73 -5.65
CA LYS A 99 -0.61 13.18 -7.02
C LYS A 99 0.86 13.44 -7.24
N VAL A 100 1.47 12.78 -8.23
CA VAL A 100 2.87 12.98 -8.63
C VAL A 100 2.89 13.59 -10.02
N ILE A 101 3.49 14.77 -10.17
CA ILE A 101 3.56 15.52 -11.45
C ILE A 101 2.17 15.62 -12.10
N GLY A 102 1.18 16.06 -11.33
CA GLY A 102 -0.18 16.27 -11.84
C GLY A 102 -1.03 15.00 -11.99
N LYS A 103 -0.48 13.79 -11.81
CA LYS A 103 -1.19 12.51 -12.01
C LYS A 103 -1.40 11.78 -10.69
N ASN A 104 -2.61 11.29 -10.46
CA ASN A 104 -2.92 10.48 -9.27
C ASN A 104 -2.17 9.14 -9.35
N ILE A 105 -1.50 8.75 -8.27
CA ILE A 105 -0.87 7.45 -8.12
C ILE A 105 -1.44 6.70 -6.93
N GLN A 106 -1.40 5.38 -7.00
CA GLN A 106 -1.79 4.53 -5.88
C GLN A 106 -0.67 3.52 -5.61
N VAL A 107 -0.15 3.55 -4.38
CA VAL A 107 0.70 2.49 -3.82
C VAL A 107 -0.04 1.89 -2.61
N PRO A 108 0.31 0.66 -2.21
CA PRO A 108 -0.19 0.09 -0.96
C PRO A 108 0.22 0.96 0.24
N CYS A 109 -0.69 1.14 1.21
CA CYS A 109 -0.50 2.03 2.36
C CYS A 109 0.74 1.67 3.20
N ILE A 110 1.08 0.39 3.27
CA ILE A 110 2.30 -0.08 3.96
C ILE A 110 3.60 0.48 3.36
N GLY A 111 3.60 0.85 2.08
CA GLY A 111 4.73 1.51 1.43
C GLY A 111 4.94 2.97 1.86
N GLN A 112 3.98 3.57 2.57
CA GLN A 112 3.96 5.01 2.85
C GLN A 112 4.08 5.36 4.34
N MET A 113 3.88 4.41 5.26
CA MET A 113 3.83 4.69 6.70
C MET A 113 5.13 5.30 7.26
N LYS A 114 6.29 4.85 6.77
CA LYS A 114 7.64 5.21 7.26
C LYS A 114 8.63 5.30 6.12
N CYS A 115 8.18 5.84 5.01
CA CYS A 115 9.04 6.08 3.87
C CYS A 115 8.73 7.47 3.35
N GLY A 116 9.70 8.37 3.54
CA GLY A 116 9.66 9.71 2.99
C GLY A 116 9.64 9.74 1.47
N ALA A 117 9.80 8.64 0.73
CA ALA A 117 9.91 8.64 -0.73
C ALA A 117 8.79 9.39 -1.46
N LEU A 118 7.56 9.48 -0.93
CA LEU A 118 6.53 10.34 -1.51
C LEU A 118 6.46 11.74 -0.87
N GLN A 119 6.96 11.91 0.34
CA GLN A 119 6.99 13.18 1.07
C GLN A 119 8.22 14.06 0.74
N THR A 120 9.35 13.47 0.33
CA THR A 120 10.63 14.15 0.04
C THR A 120 10.54 15.13 -1.17
N TYR A 121 9.49 15.03 -1.98
CA TYR A 121 9.33 15.76 -3.24
C TYR A 121 8.19 16.77 -3.20
N HIS A 122 8.05 17.50 -2.11
CA HIS A 122 6.85 18.26 -1.78
C HIS A 122 6.32 19.22 -2.88
N SER A 123 7.16 19.69 -3.81
CA SER A 123 6.71 20.50 -4.96
C SER A 123 6.04 19.68 -6.08
N PHE A 124 6.36 18.39 -6.22
CA PHE A 124 5.84 17.50 -7.26
C PHE A 124 4.87 16.45 -6.73
N VAL A 125 4.84 16.23 -5.41
CA VAL A 125 4.00 15.24 -4.76
C VAL A 125 3.03 15.92 -3.81
N ILE A 126 1.74 15.83 -4.11
CA ILE A 126 0.68 16.52 -3.38
C ILE A 126 -0.31 15.46 -2.86
N PRO A 127 -0.64 15.45 -1.56
CA PRO A 127 -1.72 14.60 -1.03
C PRO A 127 -3.03 14.84 -1.79
N THR A 128 -3.80 13.78 -2.05
CA THR A 128 -5.07 13.91 -2.76
C THR A 128 -6.07 12.86 -2.31
N ASN A 129 -7.34 13.21 -2.25
CA ASN A 129 -8.40 12.23 -1.99
C ASN A 129 -8.94 11.61 -3.30
N SER A 130 -8.44 12.03 -4.46
CA SER A 130 -8.93 11.58 -5.76
C SER A 130 -8.25 10.29 -6.23
N SER A 131 -9.05 9.28 -6.49
CA SER A 131 -8.68 8.03 -7.18
C SER A 131 -8.85 8.09 -8.70
N LYS A 132 -9.40 9.18 -9.23
CA LYS A 132 -9.74 9.30 -10.67
C LYS A 132 -8.48 9.13 -11.52
N HIS A 133 -8.50 8.18 -12.44
CA HIS A 133 -7.36 7.80 -13.30
C HIS A 133 -6.07 7.49 -12.53
N ALA A 134 -6.17 7.01 -11.28
CA ALA A 134 -5.02 6.65 -10.47
C ALA A 134 -4.19 5.56 -11.15
N ARG A 135 -2.88 5.80 -11.25
CA ARG A 135 -1.92 4.83 -11.77
C ARG A 135 -1.33 4.01 -10.61
N TYR A 136 -1.53 2.71 -10.65
CA TYR A 136 -1.12 1.82 -9.56
C TYR A 136 0.35 1.45 -9.70
N ILE A 137 1.03 1.33 -8.57
CA ILE A 137 2.41 0.87 -8.49
C ILE A 137 2.44 -0.33 -7.53
N CYS A 138 2.99 -1.44 -7.99
CA CYS A 138 3.14 -2.63 -7.14
C CYS A 138 4.28 -2.46 -6.14
N MET A 139 4.23 -3.22 -5.06
CA MET A 139 5.22 -3.20 -3.98
C MET A 139 6.66 -3.37 -4.50
N ASN A 140 6.93 -4.38 -5.32
CA ASN A 140 8.29 -4.60 -5.85
C ASN A 140 8.79 -3.40 -6.66
N CYS A 141 7.96 -2.84 -7.55
CA CYS A 141 8.36 -1.68 -8.33
C CYS A 141 8.45 -0.40 -7.49
N TYR A 142 7.71 -0.31 -6.39
CA TYR A 142 7.86 0.77 -5.44
C TYR A 142 9.25 0.72 -4.79
N GLU A 143 9.68 -0.46 -4.34
CA GLU A 143 11.01 -0.67 -3.77
C GLU A 143 12.14 -0.45 -4.77
N GLU A 144 12.03 -1.00 -5.99
CA GLU A 144 12.99 -0.78 -7.08
C GLU A 144 13.17 0.69 -7.49
N LYS A 145 12.23 1.56 -7.08
CA LYS A 145 12.23 3.00 -7.41
C LYS A 145 12.57 3.87 -6.21
N GLY A 146 13.16 3.30 -5.16
CA GLY A 146 13.61 4.03 -3.97
C GLY A 146 12.52 4.27 -2.94
N GLY A 147 11.33 3.69 -3.14
CA GLY A 147 10.39 3.49 -2.04
C GLY A 147 10.91 2.40 -1.11
N HIS A 148 10.40 2.36 0.11
CA HIS A 148 10.76 1.32 1.07
C HIS A 148 9.49 0.87 1.76
N ILE A 149 9.19 -0.42 1.67
CA ILE A 149 8.00 -0.93 2.33
C ILE A 149 8.36 -1.27 3.75
N TYR A 150 7.48 -0.85 4.66
CA TYR A 150 7.69 -1.14 6.06
C TYR A 150 7.69 -2.65 6.33
N GLN A 151 8.77 -3.12 6.96
CA GLN A 151 8.86 -4.46 7.54
C GLN A 151 8.74 -4.35 9.05
N ARG A 152 7.79 -5.11 9.61
CA ARG A 152 7.55 -5.09 11.05
C ARG A 152 8.76 -5.67 11.78
N VAL A 153 9.41 -4.84 12.58
CA VAL A 153 10.39 -5.30 13.58
C VAL A 153 9.68 -6.05 14.71
N GLY A 154 10.29 -7.12 15.21
CA GLY A 154 9.71 -8.00 16.23
C GLY A 154 9.26 -7.28 17.51
N GLN A 155 8.46 -7.96 18.34
CA GLN A 155 8.03 -7.41 19.64
C GLN A 155 9.25 -7.09 20.52
N GLY A 156 9.25 -5.90 21.14
CA GLY A 156 10.28 -5.46 22.10
C GLY A 156 11.28 -4.42 21.60
N ILE A 157 11.24 -4.04 20.31
CA ILE A 157 12.16 -3.04 19.75
C ILE A 157 11.66 -1.61 20.03
N LYS A 158 12.41 -0.85 20.85
CA LYS A 158 12.06 0.50 21.32
C LYS A 158 12.19 1.61 20.26
N LYS A 159 13.02 1.42 19.24
CA LYS A 159 13.19 2.35 18.11
C LYS A 159 12.95 1.60 16.82
N ASP A 160 11.74 1.73 16.32
CA ASP A 160 11.36 1.17 15.04
C ASP A 160 12.07 1.96 13.92
N PRO A 161 12.95 1.32 13.12
CA PRO A 161 13.69 2.02 12.08
C PRO A 161 12.74 2.63 11.05
N ASN A 162 12.82 3.96 10.87
CA ASN A 162 12.22 4.66 9.74
C ASN A 162 13.29 4.78 8.64
N CYS A 163 12.90 4.71 7.36
CA CYS A 163 13.82 4.85 6.22
C CYS A 163 14.57 6.17 6.24
N ASP A 164 13.95 7.22 6.79
CA ASP A 164 14.55 8.53 6.97
C ASP A 164 15.67 8.50 8.03
N ASN A 165 15.49 7.73 9.11
CA ASN A 165 16.49 7.58 10.19
C ASN A 165 17.69 6.72 9.76
N LEU A 166 17.53 5.91 8.73
CA LEU A 166 18.56 5.03 8.19
C LEU A 166 19.30 5.64 6.98
N SER A 167 19.03 6.90 6.63
CA SER A 167 19.63 7.58 5.46
C SER A 167 19.39 6.85 4.12
N HIS A 168 18.37 5.99 4.02
CA HIS A 168 18.13 5.19 2.81
C HIS A 168 17.82 6.03 1.56
N HIS A 169 17.40 7.29 1.75
CA HIS A 169 17.02 8.19 0.67
C HIS A 169 18.13 9.13 0.17
N LYS A 170 19.39 8.99 0.62
CA LYS A 170 20.47 9.96 0.32
C LYS A 170 20.83 10.14 -1.17
N ASN A 171 20.26 9.37 -2.10
CA ASN A 171 20.44 9.54 -3.55
C ASN A 171 19.18 9.19 -4.40
N ASP A 172 18.03 8.95 -3.76
CA ASP A 172 16.83 8.42 -4.45
C ASP A 172 16.09 9.49 -5.24
N THR A 173 16.27 10.75 -4.82
CA THR A 173 15.48 11.92 -5.21
C THR A 173 15.44 12.11 -6.75
N LYS A 174 16.61 12.22 -7.38
CA LYS A 174 16.68 12.51 -8.82
C LYS A 174 16.22 11.34 -9.69
N LYS A 175 16.61 10.11 -9.31
CA LYS A 175 16.35 8.90 -10.11
C LYS A 175 14.86 8.54 -10.14
N ALA A 176 14.15 8.62 -9.01
CA ALA A 176 12.73 8.26 -8.99
C ALA A 176 11.90 9.25 -9.80
N LEU A 177 12.17 10.56 -9.68
CA LEU A 177 11.50 11.58 -10.51
C LEU A 177 11.76 11.41 -12.00
N GLU A 178 12.99 11.08 -12.41
CA GLU A 178 13.29 10.76 -13.81
C GLU A 178 12.49 9.54 -14.31
N HIS A 179 12.32 8.52 -13.47
CA HIS A 179 11.49 7.38 -13.81
C HIS A 179 10.00 7.74 -13.95
N PHE A 180 9.47 8.62 -13.08
CA PHE A 180 8.10 9.11 -13.21
C PHE A 180 7.91 9.97 -14.46
N LYS A 181 8.85 10.88 -14.76
CA LYS A 181 8.83 11.71 -15.98
C LYS A 181 8.82 10.86 -17.27
N LYS A 182 9.53 9.73 -17.31
CA LYS A 182 9.52 8.81 -18.46
C LYS A 182 8.21 8.05 -18.64
N LYS A 183 7.34 8.04 -17.62
CA LYS A 183 6.10 7.25 -17.60
C LYS A 183 4.85 8.12 -17.68
N PHE A 184 4.94 9.41 -17.40
CA PHE A 184 3.84 10.38 -17.50
C PHE A 184 3.87 11.10 -18.84
#